data_AF-A0A4Q1C7A0-F1
#
_entry.id   AF-A0A4Q1C7A0-F1
#
_cell.length_a   1.000
_cell.length_b   1.000
_cell.length_c   1.000
_cell.angle_alpha   90.00
_cell.angle_beta   90.00
_cell.angle_gamma   90.00
#
_symmetry.space_group_name_H-M   'P 1'
#
loop_
_entity.id
_entity.type
_entity.pdbx_description
1 polymer ?
#
loop_
_entity_poly.entity_id
_entity_poly.type
_entity_poly.pdbx_seq_one_letter_code
_entity_poly.pdbx_strand_id
1 'polypeptide(L)'
;MKIKNLLLLLSLFATAALRATEAPAGELVSPTDKDAAWLASARAAYPLKTCLVSEEELGGMGKPVEFIYRQAGQPDRLVRFCCKMCVPKFKKDPAKYLAQLTPPDKTGEQPAPTKHP
;
A
#
# COMPACT_ATOMS: atom_id res chain seq x y z
N MET A 1 -6.53 61.97 30.47
CA MET A 1 -7.13 60.62 30.59
C MET A 1 -6.32 59.71 29.66
N LYS A 2 -5.43 58.77 30.04
CA LYS A 2 -5.29 57.83 31.17
C LYS A 2 -6.48 56.89 31.28
N ILE A 3 -6.33 55.68 30.71
CA ILE A 3 -6.76 54.31 31.11
C ILE A 3 -6.28 53.40 29.94
N LYS A 4 -5.16 52.67 30.00
CA LYS A 4 -4.87 51.43 30.77
C LYS A 4 -5.87 50.31 30.48
N ASN A 5 -5.47 49.35 29.65
CA ASN A 5 -5.79 47.90 29.66
C ASN A 5 -5.12 47.33 28.39
N LEU A 6 -3.92 46.74 28.41
CA LEU A 6 -3.45 45.59 29.20
C LEU A 6 -4.47 44.45 29.20
N LEU A 7 -4.06 43.32 28.58
CA LEU A 7 -4.76 42.03 28.42
C LEU A 7 -5.88 42.10 27.36
N LEU A 8 -5.89 41.37 26.25
CA LEU A 8 -5.51 39.97 26.05
C LEU A 8 -4.71 39.79 24.73
N LEU A 9 -3.41 39.61 24.87
CA LEU A 9 -2.68 38.62 24.07
C LEU A 9 -2.99 37.27 24.72
N LEU A 10 -3.64 36.37 23.99
CA LEU A 10 -3.54 34.90 24.07
C LEU A 10 -4.64 34.33 23.19
N SER A 11 -4.32 34.27 21.90
CA SER A 11 -4.78 33.26 20.97
C SER A 11 -4.59 31.89 21.61
N LEU A 12 -5.58 31.44 22.38
CA LEU A 12 -5.66 30.09 22.91
C LEU A 12 -6.10 29.18 21.78
N PHE A 13 -5.10 28.77 21.03
CA PHE A 13 -5.06 27.54 20.26
C PHE A 13 -5.63 26.40 21.12
N ALA A 14 -6.89 26.04 20.89
CA ALA A 14 -7.44 24.78 21.34
C ALA A 14 -8.32 24.17 20.24
N THR A 15 -7.89 24.27 18.99
CA THR A 15 -8.26 23.28 17.97
C THR A 15 -7.47 22.01 18.24
N ALA A 16 -7.84 21.30 19.31
CA ALA A 16 -7.54 19.87 19.44
C ALA A 16 -8.42 19.14 18.41
N ALA A 17 -8.06 19.29 17.13
CA ALA A 17 -8.51 18.37 16.11
C ALA A 17 -7.97 17.00 16.51
N LEU A 18 -8.86 16.19 17.08
CA LEU A 18 -8.75 14.75 17.10
C LEU A 18 -8.41 14.34 15.67
N ARG A 19 -7.12 14.15 15.39
CA ARG A 19 -6.69 13.45 14.19
C ARG A 19 -7.26 12.05 14.34
N ALA A 20 -8.39 11.81 13.68
CA ALA A 20 -8.76 10.47 13.31
C ALA A 20 -7.52 9.89 12.63
N THR A 21 -6.84 9.00 13.31
CA THR A 21 -5.91 8.08 12.68
C THR A 21 -6.80 7.15 11.86
N GLU A 22 -7.30 7.65 10.74
CA GLU A 22 -7.74 6.80 9.64
C GLU A 22 -6.56 5.88 9.38
N ALA A 23 -6.74 4.59 9.72
CA ALA A 23 -5.75 3.58 9.43
C ALA A 23 -5.35 3.78 7.96
N PRO A 24 -4.06 3.93 7.63
CA PRO A 24 -3.66 4.28 6.29
C PRO A 24 -4.12 3.15 5.38
N ALA A 25 -5.20 3.40 4.63
CA ALA A 25 -5.70 2.47 3.65
C ALA A 25 -4.57 2.28 2.65
N GLY A 26 -4.08 1.04 2.50
CA GLY A 26 -2.98 0.80 1.59
C GLY A 26 -3.41 1.07 0.15
N GLU A 27 -2.46 1.53 -0.66
CA GLU A 27 -2.69 2.00 -2.02
C GLU A 27 -1.99 1.12 -3.04
N LEU A 28 -2.63 0.94 -4.20
CA LEU A 28 -2.01 0.33 -5.37
C LEU A 28 -1.27 1.39 -6.18
N VAL A 29 0.05 1.34 -6.14
CA VAL A 29 0.94 2.21 -6.90
C VAL A 29 1.36 1.51 -8.19
N SER A 30 1.29 2.23 -9.31
CA SER A 30 1.81 1.72 -10.59
C SER A 30 3.34 1.72 -10.55
N PRO A 31 4.02 0.61 -10.88
CA PRO A 31 5.47 0.57 -10.83
C PRO A 31 6.11 1.50 -11.86
N THR A 32 7.25 2.07 -11.50
CA THR A 32 8.06 2.97 -12.34
C THR A 32 9.46 2.41 -12.56
N ASP A 33 10.28 3.08 -13.37
CA ASP A 33 11.67 2.67 -13.61
C ASP A 33 12.50 2.61 -12.32
N LYS A 34 12.17 3.45 -11.33
CA LYS A 34 12.81 3.43 -10.01
C LYS A 34 12.60 2.10 -9.28
N ASP A 35 11.48 1.41 -9.54
CA ASP A 35 11.11 0.17 -8.85
C ASP A 35 11.70 -1.09 -9.51
N ALA A 36 12.40 -0.96 -10.65
CA ALA A 36 12.77 -2.10 -11.51
C ALA A 36 13.61 -3.19 -10.79
N ALA A 37 14.61 -2.80 -10.01
CA ALA A 37 15.47 -3.73 -9.27
C ALA A 37 14.68 -4.50 -8.19
N TRP A 38 13.80 -3.78 -7.49
CA TRP A 38 12.92 -4.36 -6.49
C TRP A 38 11.89 -5.32 -7.13
N LEU A 39 11.26 -4.91 -8.23
CA LEU A 39 10.29 -5.73 -8.97
C LEU A 39 10.88 -7.03 -9.49
N ALA A 40 12.14 -7.02 -9.97
CA ALA A 40 12.81 -8.24 -10.42
C ALA A 40 12.86 -9.29 -9.30
N SER A 41 13.25 -8.84 -8.10
CA SER A 41 13.35 -9.68 -6.91
C SER A 41 11.97 -10.09 -6.38
N ALA A 42 11.02 -9.16 -6.34
CA ALA A 42 9.65 -9.41 -5.89
C ALA A 42 8.87 -10.36 -6.81
N ARG A 43 9.13 -10.33 -8.13
CA ARG A 43 8.59 -11.30 -9.10
C ARG A 43 9.18 -12.69 -8.91
N ALA A 44 10.49 -12.78 -8.67
CA ALA A 44 11.17 -14.05 -8.42
C ALA A 44 10.66 -14.72 -7.12
N ALA A 45 10.39 -13.91 -6.09
CA ALA A 45 9.85 -14.37 -4.81
C ALA A 45 8.31 -14.49 -4.79
N TYR A 46 7.60 -14.19 -5.88
CA TYR A 46 6.14 -14.16 -5.87
C TYR A 46 5.55 -15.57 -5.69
N PRO A 47 4.75 -15.83 -4.65
CA PRO A 47 4.38 -17.19 -4.26
C PRO A 47 3.29 -17.81 -5.15
N LEU A 48 2.53 -16.99 -5.87
CA LEU A 48 1.40 -17.45 -6.68
C LEU A 48 1.77 -17.57 -8.16
N LYS A 49 1.30 -18.64 -8.79
CA LYS A 49 1.26 -18.76 -10.27
C LYS A 49 -0.08 -18.27 -10.83
N THR A 50 -1.05 -18.00 -9.96
CA THR A 50 -2.41 -17.61 -10.27
C THR A 50 -2.69 -16.16 -9.85
N CYS A 51 -3.75 -15.60 -10.41
CA CYS A 51 -4.25 -14.26 -10.15
C CYS A 51 -4.63 -14.15 -8.67
N LEU A 52 -4.12 -13.11 -8.02
CA LEU A 52 -4.36 -12.86 -6.60
C LEU A 52 -5.85 -12.72 -6.22
N VAL A 53 -6.71 -12.43 -7.20
CA VAL A 53 -8.16 -12.20 -6.98
C VAL A 53 -9.02 -13.32 -7.55
N SER A 54 -8.77 -13.76 -8.79
CA SER A 54 -9.62 -14.74 -9.48
C SER A 54 -9.09 -16.16 -9.43
N GLU A 55 -7.87 -16.38 -8.96
CA GLU A 55 -7.18 -17.69 -8.94
C GLU A 55 -6.96 -18.32 -10.34
N GLU A 56 -7.25 -17.59 -11.42
CA GLU A 56 -6.93 -17.97 -12.80
C GLU A 56 -5.43 -17.84 -13.09
N GLU A 57 -4.89 -18.54 -14.09
CA GLU A 57 -3.46 -18.51 -14.40
C GLU A 57 -2.94 -17.10 -14.78
N LEU A 58 -1.83 -16.69 -14.17
CA LEU A 58 -1.11 -15.48 -14.58
C LEU A 58 -0.42 -15.72 -15.92
N GLY A 59 -0.67 -14.86 -16.91
CA GLY A 59 -0.10 -14.99 -18.25
C GLY A 59 -1.08 -15.54 -19.28
N GLY A 60 -2.14 -16.24 -18.86
CA GLY A 60 -3.15 -16.81 -19.77
C GLY A 60 -3.96 -15.75 -20.53
N MET A 61 -4.09 -14.54 -19.95
CA MET A 61 -4.78 -13.39 -20.56
C MET A 61 -3.81 -12.32 -21.07
N GLY A 62 -2.56 -12.68 -21.34
CA GLY A 62 -1.49 -11.76 -21.68
C GLY A 62 -0.64 -11.37 -20.47
N LYS A 63 0.13 -10.28 -20.59
CA LYS A 63 1.05 -9.86 -19.51
C LYS A 63 0.25 -9.57 -18.22
N PRO A 64 0.64 -10.14 -17.07
CA PRO A 64 0.02 -9.82 -15.79
C PRO A 64 0.02 -8.32 -15.52
N VAL A 65 -1.06 -7.85 -14.92
CA VAL A 65 -1.16 -6.48 -14.42
C VAL A 65 -0.55 -6.44 -13.03
N GLU A 66 0.51 -5.65 -12.87
CA GLU A 66 1.31 -5.60 -11.64
C GLU A 66 1.20 -4.23 -10.98
N PHE A 67 1.05 -4.24 -9.65
CA PHE A 67 1.07 -3.04 -8.82
C PHE A 67 1.93 -3.28 -7.58
N ILE A 68 2.42 -2.19 -7.00
CA ILE A 68 3.04 -2.18 -5.68
C ILE A 68 1.97 -1.76 -4.69
N TYR A 69 1.60 -2.64 -3.77
CA TYR A 69 0.72 -2.30 -2.66
C TYR A 69 1.55 -1.70 -1.54
N ARG A 70 1.33 -0.41 -1.25
CA ARG A 70 2.01 0.33 -0.18
C ARG A 70 1.04 0.62 0.95
N GLN A 71 1.42 0.29 2.17
CA GLN A 71 0.63 0.59 3.37
C GLN A 71 1.57 1.08 4.47
N ALA A 72 1.24 2.20 5.11
CA ALA A 72 2.15 2.76 6.11
C ALA A 72 2.34 1.79 7.29
N GLY A 73 3.59 1.63 7.70
CA GLY A 73 3.97 0.66 8.75
C GLY A 73 4.00 -0.80 8.28
N GLN A 74 3.84 -1.06 6.98
CA GLN A 74 3.95 -2.38 6.37
C GLN A 74 4.99 -2.35 5.23
N PRO A 75 5.64 -3.48 4.91
CA PRO A 75 6.49 -3.60 3.74
C PRO A 75 5.67 -3.50 2.45
N ASP A 76 6.31 -3.01 1.38
CA ASP A 76 5.70 -2.99 0.05
C ASP A 76 5.47 -4.42 -0.43
N ARG A 77 4.33 -4.63 -1.08
CA ARG A 77 3.97 -5.94 -1.64
C ARG A 77 3.70 -5.85 -3.12
N LEU A 78 4.34 -6.69 -3.92
CA LEU A 78 3.98 -6.84 -5.33
C LEU A 78 2.68 -7.63 -5.38
N VAL A 79 1.67 -7.09 -6.06
CA VAL A 79 0.41 -7.77 -6.37
C VAL A 79 0.30 -7.97 -7.88
N ARG A 80 -0.17 -9.15 -8.30
CA ARG A 80 -0.27 -9.53 -9.71
C ARG A 80 -1.67 -10.01 -10.03
N PHE A 81 -2.24 -9.48 -11.10
CA PHE A 81 -3.57 -9.81 -11.56
C PHE A 81 -3.53 -10.34 -13.00
N CYS A 82 -4.46 -11.24 -13.35
CA CYS A 82 -4.62 -11.69 -14.73
C CYS A 82 -5.09 -10.55 -15.66
N CYS A 83 -5.86 -9.59 -15.14
CA CYS A 83 -6.40 -8.46 -15.92
C CYS A 83 -6.77 -7.25 -15.04
N LYS A 84 -7.05 -6.11 -15.69
CA LYS A 84 -7.43 -4.85 -15.02
C LYS A 84 -8.75 -4.96 -14.23
N MET A 85 -9.65 -5.87 -14.59
CA MET A 85 -10.95 -6.06 -13.91
C MET A 85 -10.81 -6.62 -12.49
N CYS A 86 -9.66 -7.21 -12.15
CA CYS A 86 -9.40 -7.70 -10.79
C CYS A 86 -9.00 -6.58 -9.81
N VAL A 87 -8.50 -5.45 -10.30
CA VAL A 87 -8.10 -4.29 -9.48
C VAL A 87 -9.23 -3.76 -8.59
N PRO A 88 -10.45 -3.47 -9.10
CA PRO A 88 -11.53 -2.99 -8.24
C PRO A 88 -11.99 -4.03 -7.22
N LYS A 89 -11.91 -5.33 -7.53
CA LYS A 89 -12.22 -6.39 -6.57
C LYS A 89 -11.19 -6.45 -5.45
N PHE A 90 -9.90 -6.34 -5.77
CA PHE A 90 -8.83 -6.24 -4.77
C PHE A 90 -9.05 -5.04 -3.84
N LYS A 91 -9.34 -3.86 -4.39
CA LYS A 91 -9.52 -2.62 -3.61
C LYS A 91 -10.67 -2.69 -2.59
N LYS A 92 -11.66 -3.57 -2.78
CA LYS A 92 -12.77 -3.75 -1.82
C LYS A 92 -12.34 -4.41 -0.51
N ASP A 93 -11.35 -5.30 -0.57
CA ASP A 93 -10.84 -6.01 0.61
C ASP A 93 -9.38 -6.45 0.38
N PRO A 94 -8.42 -5.51 0.41
CA PRO A 94 -7.02 -5.84 0.17
C PRO A 94 -6.49 -6.86 1.17
N ALA A 95 -6.91 -6.79 2.43
CA ALA A 95 -6.45 -7.66 3.50
C ALA A 95 -6.75 -9.13 3.20
N LYS A 96 -7.97 -9.45 2.75
CA LYS A 96 -8.36 -10.80 2.34
C LYS A 96 -7.42 -11.40 1.29
N TYR A 97 -7.09 -10.62 0.26
CA TYR A 97 -6.26 -11.14 -0.83
C TYR A 97 -4.77 -11.19 -0.45
N LEU A 98 -4.28 -10.20 0.30
CA LEU A 98 -2.88 -10.13 0.71
C LEU A 98 -2.49 -11.27 1.67
N ALA A 99 -3.45 -11.83 2.41
CA ALA A 99 -3.25 -13.05 3.20
C ALA A 99 -2.74 -14.23 2.35
N GLN A 100 -3.11 -14.29 1.06
CA GLN A 100 -2.66 -15.35 0.14
C GLN A 100 -1.18 -15.23 -0.26
N LEU A 101 -0.54 -14.08 -0.01
CA LEU A 101 0.87 -13.87 -0.33
C LEU A 101 1.81 -14.32 0.80
N THR A 102 1.27 -14.77 1.94
CA THR A 102 2.09 -15.21 3.07
C THR A 102 2.12 -16.75 3.11
N PRO A 103 3.28 -17.41 2.93
CA PRO A 103 3.41 -18.84 3.16
C PRO A 103 3.25 -19.17 4.66
N PRO A 104 2.81 -20.38 5.01
CA PRO A 104 2.46 -20.77 6.39
C PRO A 104 3.64 -20.76 7.37
N ASP A 105 4.86 -20.89 6.85
CA ASP A 105 6.09 -20.83 7.65
C ASP A 105 6.79 -19.52 7.29
N LYS A 106 6.91 -18.65 8.28
CA LYS A 106 7.36 -17.25 8.22
C LYS A 106 8.35 -16.94 7.08
N THR A 107 8.13 -15.77 6.45
CA THR A 107 9.00 -15.09 5.46
C THR A 107 8.59 -15.28 3.99
N GLY A 108 7.31 -15.06 3.67
CA GLY A 108 6.93 -14.51 2.35
C GLY A 108 7.17 -13.00 2.28
N GLU A 109 8.19 -12.53 2.98
CA GLU A 109 8.60 -11.14 2.95
C GLU A 109 9.17 -10.91 1.56
N GLN A 110 8.35 -10.30 0.70
CA GLN A 110 8.87 -9.77 -0.54
C GLN A 110 10.04 -8.84 -0.16
N PRO A 111 11.13 -8.83 -0.95
CA PRO A 111 12.34 -8.09 -0.60
C PRO A 111 11.94 -6.69 -0.14
N ALA A 112 12.47 -6.20 0.98
CA ALA A 112 12.00 -4.94 1.53
C ALA A 112 12.13 -3.84 0.45
N PRO A 113 11.12 -2.95 0.29
CA PRO A 113 11.25 -1.82 -0.61
C PRO A 113 12.46 -0.99 -0.20
N THR A 114 13.41 -0.86 -1.11
CA THR A 114 14.50 0.10 -0.95
C THR A 114 13.87 1.50 -0.92
N LYS A 115 14.11 2.28 0.14
CA LYS A 115 13.60 3.66 0.24
C LYS A 115 13.98 4.44 -1.03
N HIS A 116 13.00 4.70 -1.89
CA HIS A 116 13.19 5.55 -3.07
C HIS A 116 13.27 7.02 -2.64
N PRO A 117 14.18 7.82 -3.23
CA PRO A 117 14.21 9.27 -3.07
C PRO A 117 13.07 9.96 -3.84
#